data_AF-A0A7Z9KZE0-F1
#
_entry.id   AF-A0A7Z9KZE0-F1
#
_cell.length_a   1.000
_cell.length_b   1.000
_cell.length_c   1.000
_cell.angle_alpha   90.00
_cell.angle_beta   90.00
_cell.angle_gamma   90.00
#
_symmetry.space_group_name_H-M   'P 1'
#
loop_
_entity.id
_entity.type
_entity.pdbx_description
1 polymer ?
#
loop_
_entity_poly.entity_id
_entity_poly.type
_entity_poly.pdbx_seq_one_letter_code
_entity_poly.pdbx_strand_id
1 'polypeptide(L)'
;AGNNVTTVNQDPLSFMDMFLGFMPGSIGETSTLACLIGAFILLATGIGSWRIMFSVFAGGAVMAMIFNSFAVNPFMEVDARTQLVMGGFAFGAVFMATDPVTATQTNTGKYIYGFLIGLLAIMIRVFNPAYPEGMMLAILFMNVMAPLIDHYVVEANIKRRLRRVNTA
;
A
#
# COMPACT_ATOMS: atom_id res chain seq x y z
N ALA A 1 -30.03 5.77 5.40
CA ALA A 1 -29.75 4.58 6.25
C ALA A 1 -28.29 4.23 6.01
N GLY A 2 -27.33 4.93 6.58
CA GLY A 2 -27.19 5.21 8.02
C GLY A 2 -26.13 4.25 8.53
N ASN A 3 -24.89 4.51 8.07
CA ASN A 3 -23.64 3.88 8.48
C ASN A 3 -23.63 3.61 9.98
N ASN A 4 -23.20 2.42 10.40
CA ASN A 4 -22.43 2.20 11.62
C ASN A 4 -21.92 0.76 11.59
N VAL A 5 -20.72 0.58 11.03
CA VAL A 5 -19.92 -0.59 11.35
C VAL A 5 -19.64 -0.50 12.85
N THR A 6 -20.18 -1.42 13.64
CA THR A 6 -20.13 -1.38 15.11
C THR A 6 -18.88 -2.09 15.63
N THR A 7 -18.29 -1.57 16.70
CA THR A 7 -17.29 -2.29 17.52
C THR A 7 -17.92 -3.53 18.17
N VAL A 8 -17.11 -4.40 18.78
CA VAL A 8 -17.57 -5.57 19.58
C VAL A 8 -18.56 -5.16 20.68
N ASN A 9 -18.60 -3.88 21.06
CA ASN A 9 -19.48 -3.31 22.09
C ASN A 9 -20.58 -2.36 21.55
N GLN A 10 -20.87 -2.33 20.24
CA GLN A 10 -21.96 -1.54 19.65
C GLN A 10 -21.87 -0.01 19.76
N ASP A 11 -20.66 0.57 19.81
CA ASP A 11 -20.44 2.02 19.71
C ASP A 11 -20.08 2.48 18.28
N PRO A 12 -20.39 3.73 17.88
CA PRO A 12 -19.98 4.29 16.59
C PRO A 12 -18.45 4.39 16.51
N LEU A 13 -17.83 3.79 15.49
CA LEU A 13 -16.38 3.75 15.31
C LEU A 13 -15.75 5.15 15.30
N SER A 14 -15.02 5.47 16.36
CA SER A 14 -14.15 6.64 16.39
C SER A 14 -12.85 6.35 15.63
N PHE A 15 -12.25 7.37 15.01
CA PHE A 15 -10.94 7.27 14.35
C PHE A 15 -9.85 6.72 15.30
N MET A 16 -9.98 6.98 16.60
CA MET A 16 -9.09 6.42 17.62
C MET A 16 -9.30 4.91 17.82
N ASP A 17 -10.51 4.38 17.69
CA ASP A 17 -10.77 2.95 17.85
C ASP A 17 -10.23 2.14 16.68
N MET A 18 -10.28 2.71 15.47
CA MET A 18 -9.63 2.13 14.29
C MET A 18 -8.11 2.17 14.39
N PHE A 19 -7.54 3.22 14.97
CA PHE A 19 -6.09 3.36 15.16
C PHE A 19 -5.55 2.44 16.28
N LEU A 20 -6.34 2.25 17.34
CA LEU A 20 -6.03 1.38 18.48
C LEU A 20 -6.35 -0.10 18.21
N GLY A 21 -7.18 -0.39 17.20
CA GLY A 21 -7.49 -1.75 16.75
C GLY A 21 -8.71 -2.39 17.40
N PHE A 22 -9.64 -1.61 17.97
CA PHE A 22 -10.92 -2.07 18.50
C PHE A 22 -11.96 -2.36 17.40
N MET A 23 -11.51 -2.94 16.29
CA MET A 23 -12.35 -3.45 15.22
C MET A 23 -12.32 -4.99 15.21
N PRO A 24 -13.39 -5.66 14.74
CA PRO A 24 -13.37 -7.10 14.53
C PRO A 24 -12.31 -7.46 13.47
N GLY A 25 -11.25 -8.16 13.89
CA GLY A 25 -10.12 -8.57 13.06
C GLY A 25 -8.97 -9.13 13.91
N SER A 26 -7.87 -9.55 13.28
CA SER A 26 -6.68 -10.00 14.02
C SER A 26 -6.02 -8.82 14.73
N ILE A 27 -5.66 -8.97 16.01
CA ILE A 27 -5.03 -7.89 16.83
C ILE A 27 -3.79 -7.29 16.14
N GLY A 28 -3.03 -8.10 15.40
CA GLY A 28 -1.85 -7.65 14.66
C GLY A 28 -2.16 -6.88 13.36
N GLU A 29 -3.36 -7.04 12.83
CA GLU A 29 -3.84 -6.39 11.61
C GLU A 29 -4.66 -5.15 11.92
N THR A 30 -5.43 -5.12 13.00
CA THR A 30 -6.31 -3.99 13.32
C THR A 30 -5.55 -2.83 13.97
N SER A 31 -4.40 -3.07 14.61
CA SER A 31 -3.64 -2.03 15.31
C SER A 31 -2.61 -1.35 14.40
N THR A 32 -2.97 -0.20 13.85
CA THR A 32 -2.05 0.65 13.07
C THR A 32 -0.86 1.10 13.91
N LEU A 33 -1.05 1.29 15.23
CA LEU A 33 0.01 1.65 16.17
C LEU A 33 1.10 0.56 16.23
N ALA A 34 0.70 -0.71 16.35
CA ALA A 34 1.65 -1.82 16.35
C ALA A 34 2.41 -1.92 15.01
N CYS A 35 1.71 -1.68 13.89
CA CYS A 35 2.33 -1.64 12.55
C CYS A 35 3.35 -0.50 12.41
N LEU A 36 3.09 0.68 12.99
CA LEU A 36 4.03 1.80 12.99
C LEU A 36 5.30 1.51 13.80
N ILE A 37 5.15 0.85 14.95
CA ILE A 37 6.31 0.41 15.76
C ILE A 37 7.12 -0.63 14.96
N GLY A 38 6.45 -1.58 14.31
CA GLY A 38 7.09 -2.55 13.42
C GLY A 38 7.82 -1.89 12.25
N ALA A 39 7.21 -0.89 11.62
CA ALA A 39 7.81 -0.11 10.53
C ALA A 39 9.09 0.59 11.00
N PHE A 40 9.06 1.20 12.18
CA PHE A 40 10.23 1.86 12.75
C PHE A 40 11.38 0.88 13.00
N ILE A 41 11.08 -0.31 13.54
CA ILE A 41 12.09 -1.36 13.78
C ILE A 41 12.69 -1.85 12.45
N LEU A 42 11.87 -2.07 11.42
CA LEU A 42 12.33 -2.54 10.11
C LEU A 42 13.16 -1.50 9.35
N LEU A 43 12.83 -0.21 9.51
CA LEU A 43 13.64 0.90 8.99
C LEU A 43 14.96 1.03 9.76
N ALA A 44 14.95 0.91 11.08
CA ALA A 44 16.14 1.01 11.92
C ALA A 44 17.13 -0.13 11.68
N THR A 45 16.62 -1.34 11.43
CA THR A 45 17.43 -2.52 11.11
C THR A 45 17.93 -2.55 9.65
N GLY A 46 17.46 -1.64 8.80
CA GLY A 46 17.89 -1.54 7.40
C GLY A 46 17.38 -2.67 6.49
N ILE A 47 16.52 -3.54 7.00
CA ILE A 47 15.91 -4.65 6.26
C ILE A 47 14.83 -4.09 5.32
N GLY A 48 14.04 -3.13 5.80
CA GLY A 48 12.94 -2.52 5.07
C GLY A 48 13.37 -1.32 4.20
N SER A 49 12.97 -1.33 2.93
CA SER A 49 13.18 -0.18 2.03
C SER A 49 12.14 0.93 2.28
N TRP A 50 12.56 2.05 2.86
CA TRP A 50 11.71 3.23 3.04
C TRP A 50 11.08 3.74 1.74
N ARG A 51 11.77 3.53 0.60
CA ARG A 51 11.27 3.94 -0.73
C ARG A 51 10.01 3.19 -1.11
N ILE A 52 9.96 1.89 -0.82
CA ILE A 52 8.79 1.05 -1.16
C ILE A 52 7.63 1.45 -0.25
N MET A 53 7.87 1.52 1.07
CA MET A 53 6.82 1.93 2.03
C MET A 53 6.20 3.26 1.64
N PHE A 54 7.02 4.30 1.43
CA PHE A 54 6.54 5.62 1.05
C PHE A 54 5.73 5.60 -0.25
N SER A 55 6.18 4.81 -1.24
CA SER A 55 5.52 4.73 -2.54
C SER A 55 4.18 4.00 -2.48
N VAL A 56 4.07 2.96 -1.65
CA VAL A 56 2.81 2.25 -1.39
C VAL A 56 1.79 3.20 -0.77
N PHE A 57 2.17 3.94 0.28
CA PHE A 57 1.29 4.93 0.89
C PHE A 57 0.90 6.03 -0.09
N ALA A 58 1.83 6.53 -0.90
CA ALA A 58 1.54 7.54 -1.91
C ALA A 58 0.58 7.03 -3.00
N GLY A 59 0.80 5.82 -3.52
CA GLY A 59 -0.06 5.21 -4.53
C GLY A 59 -1.47 4.90 -4.03
N GLY A 60 -1.56 4.39 -2.80
CA GLY A 60 -2.84 4.19 -2.13
C GLY A 60 -3.59 5.50 -1.88
N ALA A 61 -2.88 6.55 -1.43
CA ALA A 61 -3.49 7.86 -1.17
C ALA A 61 -4.02 8.51 -2.44
N VAL A 62 -3.25 8.47 -3.53
CA VAL A 62 -3.69 9.00 -4.83
C VAL A 62 -4.96 8.29 -5.31
N MET A 63 -4.99 6.96 -5.27
CA MET A 63 -6.19 6.25 -5.70
C MET A 63 -7.39 6.45 -4.78
N ALA A 64 -7.16 6.48 -3.47
CA ALA A 64 -8.23 6.72 -2.51
C ALA A 64 -8.85 8.12 -2.72
N MET A 65 -8.05 9.15 -3.00
CA MET A 65 -8.56 10.49 -3.33
C MET A 65 -9.35 10.52 -4.65
N ILE A 66 -8.89 9.78 -5.66
CA ILE A 66 -9.59 9.67 -6.95
C ILE A 66 -10.96 9.01 -6.75
N PHE A 67 -11.02 7.88 -6.03
CA PHE A 67 -12.28 7.18 -5.79
C PHE A 67 -13.24 7.96 -4.89
N ASN A 68 -12.74 8.71 -3.91
CA ASN A 68 -13.55 9.59 -3.08
C ASN A 68 -14.19 10.72 -3.92
N SER A 69 -13.48 11.22 -4.93
CA SER A 69 -13.98 12.27 -5.83
C SER A 69 -15.02 11.78 -6.84
N PHE A 70 -15.01 10.49 -7.18
CA PHE A 70 -15.91 9.84 -8.15
C PHE A 70 -16.79 8.77 -7.49
N ALA A 71 -17.32 9.06 -6.29
CA ALA A 71 -18.07 8.08 -5.52
C ALA A 71 -19.41 7.72 -6.18
N VAL A 72 -19.53 6.45 -6.63
CA VAL A 72 -20.78 5.85 -7.18
C VAL A 72 -21.28 4.66 -6.33
N ASN A 73 -20.48 4.16 -5.36
CA ASN A 73 -20.75 2.95 -4.57
C ASN A 73 -20.44 3.19 -3.08
N PRO A 74 -21.08 2.46 -2.14
CA PRO A 74 -20.84 2.58 -0.69
C PRO A 74 -19.39 2.33 -0.26
N PHE A 75 -18.64 1.52 -1.02
CA PHE A 75 -17.21 1.26 -0.79
C PHE A 75 -16.29 2.38 -1.29
N MET A 76 -16.79 3.29 -2.15
CA MET A 76 -16.08 4.50 -2.58
C MET A 76 -16.32 5.70 -1.66
N GLU A 77 -17.35 5.64 -0.80
CA GLU A 77 -17.64 6.69 0.20
C GLU A 77 -16.77 6.57 1.45
N VAL A 78 -15.98 5.49 1.59
CA VAL A 78 -15.03 5.33 2.70
C VAL A 78 -13.97 6.42 2.58
N ASP A 79 -13.77 7.20 3.65
CA ASP A 79 -12.79 8.29 3.64
C ASP A 79 -11.39 7.75 3.32
N ALA A 80 -10.65 8.47 2.47
CA ALA A 80 -9.33 8.02 2.00
C ALA A 80 -8.36 7.78 3.16
N ARG A 81 -8.53 8.54 4.27
CA ARG A 81 -7.77 8.39 5.50
C ARG A 81 -8.09 7.09 6.24
N THR A 82 -9.36 6.70 6.35
CA THR A 82 -9.73 5.43 6.98
C THR A 82 -9.29 4.24 6.13
N GLN A 83 -9.30 4.37 4.81
CA GLN A 83 -8.86 3.28 3.92
C GLN A 83 -7.34 3.03 3.98
N LEU A 84 -6.55 4.09 4.19
CA LEU A 84 -5.09 4.03 4.41
C LEU A 84 -4.70 3.56 5.82
N VAL A 85 -5.53 3.88 6.82
CA VAL A 85 -5.28 3.54 8.24
C VAL A 85 -5.85 2.16 8.60
N MET A 86 -6.75 1.59 7.78
CA MET A 86 -7.18 0.21 7.93
C MET A 86 -5.98 -0.71 7.93
N GLY A 87 -5.76 -1.38 9.06
CA GLY A 87 -4.45 -1.91 9.35
C GLY A 87 -4.04 -3.10 8.46
N GLY A 88 -4.94 -3.75 7.72
CA GLY A 88 -4.58 -4.68 6.64
C GLY A 88 -3.73 -4.03 5.52
N PHE A 89 -4.02 -2.78 5.16
CA PHE A 89 -3.20 -2.01 4.21
C PHE A 89 -1.84 -1.64 4.80
N ALA A 90 -1.81 -1.12 6.03
CA ALA A 90 -0.58 -0.73 6.71
C ALA A 90 0.32 -1.94 7.01
N PHE A 91 -0.26 -3.06 7.44
CA PHE A 91 0.41 -4.32 7.69
C PHE A 91 1.04 -4.87 6.41
N GLY A 92 0.26 -4.96 5.32
CA GLY A 92 0.79 -5.40 4.04
C GLY A 92 1.87 -4.47 3.49
N ALA A 93 1.75 -3.15 3.71
CA ALA A 93 2.74 -2.17 3.25
C ALA A 93 4.08 -2.28 4.00
N VAL A 94 4.03 -2.59 5.29
CA VAL A 94 5.20 -2.60 6.19
C VAL A 94 5.88 -3.95 6.28
N PHE A 95 5.12 -5.05 6.27
CA PHE A 95 5.67 -6.39 6.53
C PHE A 95 5.78 -7.26 5.28
N MET A 96 4.95 -7.03 4.26
CA MET A 96 4.92 -7.87 3.06
C MET A 96 5.53 -7.17 1.83
N ALA A 97 5.14 -5.92 1.56
CA ALA A 97 5.61 -5.20 0.37
C ALA A 97 7.11 -4.86 0.42
N THR A 98 7.71 -4.82 1.62
CA THR A 98 9.12 -4.46 1.81
C THR A 98 10.07 -5.65 1.79
N ASP A 99 9.62 -6.83 1.35
CA ASP A 99 10.49 -8.00 1.19
C ASP A 99 11.61 -7.71 0.16
N PRO A 100 12.89 -7.71 0.58
CA PRO A 100 14.01 -7.36 -0.31
C PRO A 100 14.29 -8.41 -1.40
N VAL A 101 13.77 -9.64 -1.26
CA VAL A 101 14.05 -10.73 -2.21
C VAL A 101 13.15 -10.63 -3.44
N THR A 102 11.87 -10.36 -3.23
CA THR A 102 10.87 -10.31 -4.32
C THR A 102 10.66 -8.92 -4.90
N ALA A 103 11.08 -7.87 -4.20
CA ALA A 103 10.96 -6.49 -4.67
C ALA A 103 11.97 -6.16 -5.79
N THR A 104 11.68 -5.06 -6.49
CA THR A 104 12.57 -4.49 -7.51
C THR A 104 13.91 -4.07 -6.91
N GLN A 105 15.00 -4.39 -7.60
CA GLN A 105 16.36 -4.13 -7.14
C GLN A 105 16.80 -2.69 -7.45
N THR A 106 16.23 -2.07 -8.49
CA THR A 106 16.60 -0.70 -8.89
C THR A 106 15.96 0.37 -8.01
N ASN A 107 16.70 1.44 -7.69
CA ASN A 107 16.19 2.54 -6.85
C ASN A 107 14.94 3.22 -7.43
N THR A 108 14.88 3.41 -8.75
CA THR A 108 13.71 3.98 -9.44
C THR A 108 12.59 2.95 -9.58
N GLY A 109 12.91 1.67 -9.76
CA GLY A 109 11.94 0.58 -9.77
C GLY A 109 11.18 0.46 -8.45
N LYS A 110 11.87 0.67 -7.31
CA LYS A 110 11.25 0.63 -5.96
C LYS A 110 10.12 1.65 -5.80
N TYR A 111 10.22 2.82 -6.43
CA TYR A 111 9.16 3.82 -6.42
C TYR A 111 7.95 3.40 -7.26
N ILE A 112 8.20 2.92 -8.47
CA ILE A 112 7.14 2.49 -9.40
C ILE A 112 6.42 1.26 -8.85
N TYR A 113 7.18 0.28 -8.38
CA TYR A 113 6.68 -0.94 -7.79
C TYR A 113 5.77 -0.67 -6.58
N GLY A 114 6.24 0.13 -5.60
CA GLY A 114 5.42 0.46 -4.44
C GLY A 114 4.17 1.26 -4.80
N PHE A 115 4.29 2.24 -5.70
CA PHE A 115 3.15 3.04 -6.16
C PHE A 115 2.06 2.18 -6.79
N LEU A 116 2.45 1.23 -7.65
CA LEU A 116 1.51 0.32 -8.31
C LEU A 116 0.85 -0.64 -7.33
N ILE A 117 1.56 -1.13 -6.31
CA ILE A 117 0.95 -1.95 -5.24
C ILE A 117 -0.15 -1.17 -4.52
N GLY A 118 0.15 0.05 -4.06
CA GLY A 118 -0.82 0.87 -3.34
C GLY A 118 -2.05 1.21 -4.18
N LEU A 119 -1.81 1.53 -5.45
CA LEU A 119 -2.86 1.79 -6.45
C LEU A 119 -3.76 0.56 -6.65
N LEU A 120 -3.16 -0.61 -6.90
CA LEU A 120 -3.90 -1.85 -7.15
C LEU A 120 -4.63 -2.35 -5.90
N ALA A 121 -4.05 -2.20 -4.71
CA ALA A 121 -4.68 -2.62 -3.47
C ALA A 121 -6.01 -1.88 -3.23
N ILE A 122 -6.02 -0.56 -3.42
CA ILE A 122 -7.23 0.27 -3.30
C ILE A 122 -8.21 -0.03 -4.44
N MET A 123 -7.71 -0.20 -5.66
CA MET A 123 -8.52 -0.53 -6.82
C MET A 123 -9.26 -1.87 -6.66
N ILE A 124 -8.55 -2.94 -6.27
CA ILE A 124 -9.14 -4.27 -6.06
C ILE A 124 -10.19 -4.22 -4.95
N ARG A 125 -9.90 -3.49 -3.88
CA ARG A 125 -10.81 -3.32 -2.74
C ARG A 125 -12.14 -2.65 -3.13
N VAL A 126 -12.08 -1.62 -3.98
CA VAL A 126 -13.27 -0.88 -4.42
C VAL A 126 -14.09 -1.66 -5.44
N PHE A 127 -13.43 -2.37 -6.37
CA PHE A 127 -14.12 -3.12 -7.42
C PHE A 127 -14.62 -4.50 -6.99
N ASN A 128 -14.03 -5.11 -5.94
CA ASN A 128 -14.36 -6.47 -5.53
C ASN A 128 -14.85 -6.55 -4.07
N PRO A 129 -16.18 -6.57 -3.85
CA PRO A 129 -16.77 -6.65 -2.51
C PRO A 129 -16.45 -7.95 -1.75
N ALA A 130 -16.01 -9.01 -2.45
CA ALA A 130 -15.75 -10.32 -1.85
C ALA A 130 -14.40 -10.38 -1.10
N TYR A 131 -13.48 -9.46 -1.36
CA TYR A 131 -12.15 -9.44 -0.75
C TYR A 131 -11.90 -8.09 -0.06
N PRO A 132 -12.22 -7.98 1.24
CA PRO A 132 -11.94 -6.76 2.01
C PRO A 132 -10.44 -6.42 2.10
N GLU A 133 -9.57 -7.42 1.89
CA GLU A 133 -8.10 -7.37 1.92
C GLU A 133 -7.49 -7.42 0.49
N GLY A 134 -7.59 -6.32 -0.27
CA GLY A 134 -7.02 -6.23 -1.63
C GLY A 134 -5.47 -6.19 -1.70
N MET A 135 -4.81 -6.04 -0.55
CA MET A 135 -3.37 -5.77 -0.46
C MET A 135 -2.52 -6.98 -0.86
N MET A 136 -2.83 -8.17 -0.34
CA MET A 136 -2.05 -9.39 -0.63
C MET A 136 -2.04 -9.72 -2.13
N LEU A 137 -3.21 -9.64 -2.79
CA LEU A 137 -3.33 -9.88 -4.22
C LEU A 137 -2.53 -8.87 -5.05
N ALA A 138 -2.55 -7.60 -4.64
CA ALA A 138 -1.77 -6.55 -5.29
C ALA A 138 -0.25 -6.80 -5.15
N ILE A 139 0.22 -7.22 -3.98
CA ILE A 139 1.64 -7.55 -3.75
C ILE A 139 2.05 -8.74 -4.62
N LEU A 140 1.28 -9.83 -4.63
CA LEU A 140 1.60 -11.01 -5.42
C LEU A 140 1.68 -10.68 -6.92
N PHE A 141 0.72 -9.92 -7.44
CA PHE A 141 0.73 -9.48 -8.83
C PHE A 141 1.97 -8.65 -9.15
N MET A 142 2.32 -7.72 -8.26
CA MET A 142 3.47 -6.84 -8.46
C MET A 142 4.80 -7.55 -8.29
N ASN A 143 4.89 -8.59 -7.46
CA ASN A 143 6.07 -9.45 -7.36
C ASN A 143 6.35 -10.18 -8.68
N VAL A 144 5.31 -10.64 -9.38
CA VAL A 144 5.47 -11.25 -10.72
C VAL A 144 5.91 -10.20 -11.75
N MET A 145 5.46 -8.96 -11.62
CA MET A 145 5.82 -7.86 -12.52
C MET A 145 7.14 -7.16 -12.16
N ALA A 146 7.74 -7.44 -11.00
CA ALA A 146 8.96 -6.77 -10.54
C ALA A 146 10.15 -6.95 -11.51
N PRO A 147 10.45 -8.14 -12.06
CA PRO A 147 11.55 -8.31 -13.02
C PRO A 147 11.33 -7.50 -14.31
N LEU A 148 10.08 -7.36 -14.75
CA LEU A 148 9.73 -6.57 -15.93
C LEU A 148 9.98 -5.08 -15.70
N ILE A 149 9.59 -4.57 -14.53
CA ILE A 149 9.84 -3.17 -14.15
C ILE A 149 11.35 -2.89 -14.12
N ASP A 150 12.14 -3.80 -13.54
CA ASP A 150 13.59 -3.64 -13.49
C ASP A 150 14.22 -3.67 -14.89
N HIS A 151 13.77 -4.54 -15.78
CA HIS A 151 14.28 -4.59 -17.16
C HIS A 151 14.10 -3.25 -17.88
N TYR A 152 12.90 -2.66 -17.84
CA TYR A 152 12.63 -1.36 -18.46
C TYR A 152 13.44 -0.22 -17.84
N VAL A 153 13.61 -0.22 -16.51
CA VAL A 153 14.39 0.78 -15.82
C VAL A 153 15.87 0.69 -16.19
N VAL A 154 16.43 -0.52 -16.26
CA VAL A 154 17.82 -0.76 -16.64
C VAL A 154 18.07 -0.33 -18.09
N GLU A 155 17.19 -0.71 -19.01
CA GLU A 155 17.29 -0.32 -20.42
C GLU A 155 17.26 1.20 -20.61
N ALA A 156 16.36 1.89 -19.90
CA ALA A 156 16.29 3.35 -19.91
C ALA A 156 17.58 4.01 -19.39
N ASN A 157 18.21 3.43 -18.37
CA ASN A 157 19.49 3.92 -17.85
C ASN A 157 20.65 3.69 -18.84
N ILE A 158 20.69 2.53 -19.51
CA ILE A 158 21.69 2.24 -20.55
C ILE A 158 21.56 3.23 -21.70
N LYS A 159 20.33 3.48 -22.18
CA LYS A 159 20.07 4.44 -23.27
C LYS A 159 20.46 5.87 -22.91
N ARG A 160 20.20 6.29 -21.66
CA ARG A 160 20.67 7.60 -21.15
C ARG A 160 22.19 7.70 -21.11
N ARG A 161 22.88 6.63 -20.72
CA ARG A 161 24.35 6.60 -20.67
C ARG A 161 24.97 6.68 -22.07
N LEU A 162 24.45 5.92 -23.04
CA LEU A 162 24.91 5.96 -24.44
C LEU A 162 24.73 7.34 -25.07
N ARG A 163 23.62 8.04 -24.79
CA ARG A 163 23.40 9.41 -25.27
C ARG A 163 24.46 10.40 -24.76
N ARG A 164 24.95 10.25 -23.52
CA ARG A 164 26.00 11.11 -22.97
C ARG A 164 27.36 10.88 -23.63
N VAL A 165 27.66 9.64 -24.00
CA VAL A 165 28.92 9.29 -24.67
C VAL A 165 28.95 9.80 -26.11
N ASN A 166 27.84 9.75 -26.83
CA ASN A 166 27.77 10.24 -28.22
C ASN A 166 27.74 11.77 -28.36
N THR A 167 27.66 12.51 -27.25
CA THR A 167 27.61 13.98 -27.25
C THR A 167 28.94 14.60 -26.79
N ALA A 168 29.94 13.77 -26.47
CA ALA A 168 31.31 14.17 -26.13
C ALA A 168 32.25 13.80 -27.28
#